data_AF-A0A7S3RH66-F1
#
_entry.id   AF-A0A7S3RH66-F1
#
_cell.length_a   1.000
_cell.length_b   1.000
_cell.length_c   1.000
_cell.angle_alpha   90.00
_cell.angle_beta   90.00
_cell.angle_gamma   90.00
#
_symmetry.space_group_name_H-M   'P 1'
#
loop_
_entity.id
_entity.type
_entity.pdbx_description
1 polymer ?
#
loop_
_entity_poly.entity_id
_entity_poly.type
_entity_poly.pdbx_seq_one_letter_code
_entity_poly.pdbx_strand_id
1 'polypeptide(L)'
;RIYTGLGPVVISVNPFKPIDGLYSVGLRNKYQTRHRHELPPHVFAVADTALKASHAGGACSRQCILVSGESGAGKTEAAKRLLEYIAATSSSSGGGATASRSPIHEKLLGSNPLLEAFGNAKTVRNDNSSRF
;
A
#
# COMPACT_ATOMS: atom_id res chain seq x y z
N ARG A 1 3.31 -9.84 14.73
CA ARG A 1 3.41 -10.22 13.30
C ARG A 1 1.99 -10.22 12.74
N ILE A 2 1.65 -9.33 11.80
CA ILE A 2 0.28 -9.17 11.28
C ILE A 2 0.08 -9.68 9.85
N TYR A 3 1.18 -9.98 9.16
CA TYR A 3 1.20 -10.43 7.78
C TYR A 3 1.64 -11.88 7.67
N THR A 4 0.89 -12.63 6.85
CA THR A 4 1.18 -14.02 6.50
C THR A 4 1.08 -14.18 4.99
N GLY A 5 2.11 -14.77 4.37
CA GLY A 5 2.15 -14.97 2.92
C GLY A 5 1.57 -16.31 2.52
N LEU A 6 0.75 -16.32 1.48
CA LEU A 6 0.21 -17.52 0.83
C LEU A 6 0.42 -17.40 -0.68
N GLY A 7 1.58 -17.85 -1.16
CA GLY A 7 1.98 -17.68 -2.55
C GLY A 7 1.99 -16.19 -2.96
N PRO A 8 1.23 -15.78 -4.00
CA PRO A 8 1.13 -14.38 -4.41
C PRO A 8 0.29 -13.53 -3.43
N VAL A 9 -0.58 -14.15 -2.63
CA VAL A 9 -1.50 -13.48 -1.69
C VAL A 9 -0.80 -13.17 -0.37
N VAL A 10 -1.19 -12.07 0.27
CA VAL A 10 -0.80 -11.74 1.65
C VAL A 10 -2.06 -11.55 2.48
N ILE A 11 -2.15 -12.30 3.57
CA ILE A 11 -3.16 -12.12 4.61
C ILE A 11 -2.65 -11.05 5.58
N SER A 12 -3.50 -10.06 5.87
CA SER A 12 -3.26 -9.01 6.84
C SER A 12 -4.32 -9.06 7.93
N VAL A 13 -3.90 -9.14 9.19
CA VAL A 13 -4.79 -9.09 10.36
C VAL A 13 -4.68 -7.69 10.97
N ASN A 14 -5.80 -6.97 11.09
CA ASN A 14 -5.82 -5.63 11.67
C ASN A 14 -5.41 -5.67 13.15
N PRO A 15 -4.31 -5.03 13.57
CA PRO A 15 -3.88 -5.03 14.97
C PRO A 15 -4.67 -4.06 15.86
N PHE A 16 -5.50 -3.17 15.29
CA PHE A 16 -6.18 -2.08 16.00
C PHE A 16 -5.28 -1.16 16.83
N LYS A 17 -3.96 -1.21 16.59
CA LYS A 17 -2.95 -0.37 17.23
C LYS A 17 -1.76 -0.14 16.30
N PRO A 18 -1.05 0.98 16.43
CA PRO A 18 0.22 1.16 15.74
C PRO A 18 1.21 0.08 16.21
N ILE A 19 2.02 -0.41 15.26
CA ILE A 19 3.14 -1.32 15.52
C ILE A 19 4.40 -0.60 15.10
N ASP A 20 5.29 -0.36 16.07
CA ASP A 20 6.51 0.39 15.84
C ASP A 20 7.39 -0.30 14.78
N GLY A 21 7.94 0.50 13.87
CA GLY A 21 8.82 0.04 12.81
C GLY A 21 8.15 -0.68 11.64
N LEU A 22 6.85 -1.04 11.73
CA LEU A 22 6.16 -1.85 10.71
C LEU A 22 6.03 -1.15 9.35
N TYR A 23 5.85 0.17 9.33
CA TYR A 23 5.80 0.98 8.10
C TYR A 23 6.94 1.98 8.02
N SER A 24 8.07 1.68 8.68
CA SER A 24 9.23 2.57 8.67
C SER A 24 9.86 2.70 7.28
N VAL A 25 10.45 3.87 7.01
CA VAL A 25 11.18 4.13 5.76
C VAL A 25 12.32 3.14 5.56
N GLY A 26 13.04 2.80 6.63
CA GLY A 26 14.12 1.82 6.59
C GLY A 26 13.63 0.42 6.18
N LEU A 27 12.47 -0.01 6.68
CA LEU A 27 11.89 -1.28 6.27
C LEU A 27 11.44 -1.25 4.80
N ARG A 28 10.80 -0.16 4.36
CA ARG A 28 10.40 0.03 2.96
C ARG A 28 11.60 -0.12 2.00
N ASN A 29 12.72 0.54 2.29
CA ASN A 29 13.91 0.48 1.43
C ASN A 29 14.53 -0.93 1.38
N LYS A 30 14.39 -1.73 2.45
CA LYS A 30 14.79 -3.15 2.41
C LYS A 30 13.96 -3.95 1.41
N TYR A 31 12.65 -3.70 1.32
CA TYR A 31 11.78 -4.39 0.36
C TYR A 31 12.03 -4.01 -1.10
N GLN A 32 12.57 -2.81 -1.37
CA GLN A 32 12.92 -2.41 -2.74
C GLN A 32 14.13 -3.19 -3.29
N THR A 33 15.12 -3.44 -2.43
CA THR A 33 16.42 -4.00 -2.85
C THR A 33 16.50 -5.52 -2.79
N ARG A 34 15.55 -6.19 -2.13
CA ARG A 34 15.58 -7.63 -1.84
C ARG A 34 14.46 -8.36 -2.58
N HIS A 35 14.64 -9.65 -2.85
CA HIS A 35 13.54 -10.46 -3.39
C HIS A 35 12.50 -10.77 -2.32
N ARG A 36 11.25 -10.97 -2.76
CA ARG A 36 10.09 -11.29 -1.89
C ARG A 36 10.34 -12.47 -0.94
N HIS A 37 11.13 -13.46 -1.35
CA HIS A 37 11.42 -14.65 -0.55
C HIS A 37 12.47 -14.43 0.55
N GLU A 38 13.29 -13.38 0.44
CA GLU A 38 14.34 -13.07 1.42
C GLU A 38 13.80 -12.34 2.65
N LEU A 39 12.60 -11.76 2.55
CA LEU A 39 11.99 -10.95 3.58
C LEU A 39 10.69 -11.59 4.11
N PRO A 40 10.30 -11.29 5.35
CA PRO A 40 9.03 -11.77 5.88
C PRO A 40 7.86 -11.24 5.04
N PRO A 41 6.68 -11.90 5.07
CA PRO A 41 5.51 -11.43 4.35
C PRO A 41 5.14 -10.01 4.77
N HIS A 42 4.88 -9.14 3.79
CA HIS A 42 4.50 -7.75 4.03
C HIS A 42 3.74 -7.17 2.82
N VAL A 43 2.92 -6.15 3.07
CA VAL A 43 2.19 -5.43 2.01
C VAL A 43 3.14 -4.77 0.98
N PHE A 44 4.33 -4.36 1.43
CA PHE A 44 5.39 -3.82 0.57
C PHE A 44 5.90 -4.83 -0.45
N ALA A 45 6.00 -6.11 -0.10
CA ALA A 45 6.43 -7.15 -1.03
C ALA A 45 5.41 -7.35 -2.17
N VAL A 46 4.10 -7.16 -1.90
CA VAL A 46 3.05 -7.21 -2.92
C VAL A 46 3.17 -6.03 -3.88
N ALA A 47 3.33 -4.82 -3.34
CA ALA A 47 3.52 -3.60 -4.14
C ALA A 47 4.76 -3.70 -5.02
N ASP A 48 5.89 -4.16 -4.47
CA ASP A 48 7.13 -4.34 -5.19
C ASP A 48 7.02 -5.34 -6.34
N THR A 49 6.40 -6.49 -6.07
CA THR A 49 6.16 -7.52 -7.08
C THR A 49 5.30 -6.98 -8.23
N ALA A 50 4.23 -6.25 -7.92
CA ALA A 50 3.37 -5.62 -8.92
C ALA A 50 4.13 -4.56 -9.73
N LEU A 51 4.93 -3.71 -9.09
CA LEU A 51 5.75 -2.71 -9.77
C LEU A 51 6.76 -3.35 -10.74
N LYS A 52 7.50 -4.36 -10.26
CA LYS A 52 8.47 -5.10 -11.08
C LYS A 52 7.80 -5.84 -12.24
N ALA A 53 6.64 -6.47 -12.01
CA ALA A 53 5.85 -7.12 -13.06
C ALA A 53 5.35 -6.12 -14.11
N SER A 54 4.95 -4.92 -13.69
CA SER A 54 4.54 -3.85 -14.61
C SER A 54 5.69 -3.33 -15.47
N HIS A 55 6.93 -3.34 -14.97
CA HIS A 55 8.12 -2.92 -15.73
C HIS A 55 8.72 -4.04 -16.59
N ALA A 56 8.64 -5.30 -16.15
CA ALA A 56 9.21 -6.45 -16.86
C ALA A 56 8.39 -6.89 -18.08
N GLY A 57 7.07 -6.65 -18.09
CA GLY A 57 6.14 -7.17 -19.11
C GLY A 57 6.09 -6.42 -20.45
N GLY A 58 7.05 -5.54 -20.76
CA GLY A 58 6.92 -4.60 -21.88
C GLY A 58 5.78 -3.59 -21.68
N ALA A 59 5.58 -2.68 -22.62
CA ALA A 59 4.76 -1.45 -22.48
C ALA A 59 3.26 -1.62 -22.09
N CYS A 60 2.75 -2.82 -21.81
CA CYS A 60 1.30 -3.04 -21.70
C CYS A 60 0.79 -4.05 -20.64
N SER A 61 1.58 -4.45 -19.63
CA SER A 61 1.01 -5.28 -18.54
C SER A 61 0.53 -4.40 -17.38
N ARG A 62 -0.72 -3.91 -17.45
CA ARG A 62 -1.37 -3.23 -16.32
C ARG A 62 -1.53 -4.20 -15.15
N GLN A 63 -1.05 -3.81 -13.97
CA GLN A 63 -1.17 -4.61 -12.74
C GLN A 63 -2.30 -4.09 -11.88
N CYS A 64 -2.99 -5.00 -11.19
CA CYS A 64 -4.07 -4.67 -10.26
C CYS A 64 -3.79 -5.35 -8.91
N ILE A 65 -3.92 -4.58 -7.82
CA ILE A 65 -3.83 -5.11 -6.46
C ILE A 65 -5.24 -5.04 -5.85
N LEU A 66 -5.84 -6.19 -5.61
CA LEU A 66 -7.15 -6.29 -4.97
C LEU A 66 -6.98 -6.39 -3.44
N VAL A 67 -7.60 -5.46 -2.71
CA VAL A 67 -7.64 -5.47 -1.25
C VAL A 67 -9.07 -5.78 -0.80
N SER A 68 -9.30 -6.99 -0.28
CA SER A 68 -10.60 -7.46 0.19
C SER A 68 -10.63 -7.62 1.72
N GLY A 69 -11.84 -7.66 2.28
CA GLY A 69 -12.07 -7.85 3.71
C GLY A 69 -13.36 -7.19 4.18
N GLU A 70 -13.86 -7.60 5.34
CA GLU A 70 -15.05 -7.00 5.96
C GLU A 70 -14.83 -5.54 6.37
N SER A 71 -15.92 -4.87 6.76
CA SER A 71 -15.82 -3.52 7.32
C SER A 71 -14.99 -3.54 8.60
N GLY A 72 -14.04 -2.61 8.75
CA GLY A 72 -13.09 -2.61 9.89
C GLY A 72 -11.84 -3.48 9.72
N ALA A 73 -11.72 -4.27 8.63
CA ALA A 73 -10.57 -5.14 8.40
C ALA A 73 -9.24 -4.41 8.07
N GLY A 74 -9.26 -3.08 7.90
CA GLY A 74 -8.06 -2.28 7.59
C GLY A 74 -7.75 -2.10 6.10
N LYS A 75 -8.75 -2.28 5.21
CA LYS A 75 -8.57 -2.14 3.75
C LYS A 75 -8.02 -0.77 3.34
N THR A 76 -8.58 0.31 3.87
CA THR A 76 -8.18 1.70 3.56
C THR A 76 -6.74 1.96 3.97
N GLU A 77 -6.35 1.52 5.17
CA GLU A 77 -4.98 1.63 5.65
C GLU A 77 -4.01 0.81 4.80
N ALA A 78 -4.37 -0.42 4.44
CA ALA A 78 -3.54 -1.23 3.54
C ALA A 78 -3.35 -0.56 2.16
N ALA A 79 -4.42 -0.01 1.58
CA ALA A 79 -4.36 0.73 0.31
C ALA A 79 -3.46 1.96 0.40
N LYS A 80 -3.55 2.72 1.50
CA LYS A 80 -2.67 3.88 1.76
C LYS A 80 -1.20 3.47 1.80
N ARG A 81 -0.84 2.37 2.49
CA ARG A 81 0.54 1.88 2.56
C ARG A 81 1.06 1.36 1.23
N LEU A 82 0.21 0.74 0.41
CA LEU A 82 0.54 0.34 -0.96
C LEU A 82 0.88 1.57 -1.82
N LEU A 83 0.03 2.60 -1.78
CA LEU A 83 0.25 3.84 -2.52
C LEU A 83 1.51 4.57 -2.07
N GLU A 84 1.76 4.66 -0.76
CA GLU A 84 2.99 5.21 -0.18
C GLU A 84 4.25 4.49 -0.70
N TYR A 85 4.19 3.17 -0.84
CA TYR A 85 5.31 2.37 -1.36
C TYR A 85 5.55 2.66 -2.85
N ILE A 86 4.48 2.64 -3.66
CA ILE A 86 4.58 2.86 -5.11
C ILE A 86 5.10 4.26 -5.39
N ALA A 87 4.54 5.28 -4.73
CA ALA A 87 4.97 6.66 -4.89
C ALA A 87 6.45 6.86 -4.54
N ALA A 88 6.93 6.24 -3.45
CA ALA A 88 8.33 6.33 -3.04
C ALA A 88 9.28 5.64 -4.03
N THR A 89 8.86 4.53 -4.64
CA THR A 89 9.69 3.73 -5.55
C THR A 89 9.73 4.34 -6.96
N SER A 90 8.62 4.90 -7.44
CA SER A 90 8.57 5.58 -8.74
C SER A 90 9.36 6.89 -8.77
N SER A 91 9.48 7.58 -7.63
CA SER A 91 10.31 8.79 -7.52
C SER A 91 11.81 8.52 -7.62
N SER A 92 12.27 7.29 -7.36
CA SER A 92 13.69 6.92 -7.44
C SER A 92 14.17 6.47 -8.83
N SER A 93 13.25 6.20 -9.78
CA SER A 93 13.58 5.64 -11.10
C SER A 93 13.55 6.65 -12.27
N GLY A 94 13.15 7.91 -12.03
CA GLY A 94 13.16 8.98 -13.03
C GLY A 94 14.32 9.94 -12.79
N GLY A 95 15.28 10.02 -13.72
CA GLY A 95 16.44 10.91 -13.68
C GLY A 95 16.11 12.41 -13.83
N GLY A 96 15.31 12.95 -12.92
CA GLY A 96 14.97 14.37 -12.85
C GLY A 96 15.08 14.85 -11.41
N ALA A 97 16.06 15.71 -11.15
CA ALA A 97 16.33 16.32 -9.86
C ALA A 97 15.18 17.25 -9.42
N THR A 98 14.11 16.70 -8.88
CA THR A 98 13.18 17.39 -7.97
C THR A 98 12.74 16.40 -6.89
N ALA A 99 13.60 16.24 -5.89
CA ALA A 99 13.36 15.49 -4.66
C ALA A 99 12.33 16.17 -3.75
N SER A 100 11.20 16.62 -4.30
CA SER A 100 10.00 16.90 -3.54
C SER A 100 9.11 15.66 -3.63
N ARG A 101 8.72 15.14 -2.46
CA ARG A 101 7.63 14.18 -2.26
C ARG A 101 6.59 14.32 -3.39
N SER A 102 6.42 13.29 -4.22
CA SER A 102 5.66 13.44 -5.46
C SER A 102 4.30 14.11 -5.21
N PRO A 103 3.96 15.22 -5.90
CA PRO A 103 2.77 16.02 -5.61
C PRO A 103 1.47 15.21 -5.78
N ILE A 104 1.53 14.13 -6.56
CA ILE A 104 0.45 13.16 -6.74
C ILE A 104 0.12 12.40 -5.45
N HIS A 105 1.13 11.99 -4.68
CA HIS A 105 0.91 11.31 -3.40
C HIS A 105 0.24 12.25 -2.39
N GLU A 106 0.71 13.49 -2.28
CA GLU A 106 0.12 14.48 -1.36
C GLU A 106 -1.31 14.84 -1.76
N LYS A 107 -1.59 14.97 -3.06
CA LYS A 107 -2.96 15.15 -3.57
C LYS A 107 -3.85 13.93 -3.30
N LEU A 108 -3.34 12.71 -3.48
CA LEU A 108 -4.09 11.49 -3.18
C LEU A 108 -4.40 11.37 -1.68
N LEU A 109 -3.39 11.50 -0.80
CA LEU A 109 -3.62 11.47 0.64
C LEU A 109 -4.48 12.65 1.12
N GLY A 110 -4.35 13.82 0.51
CA GLY A 110 -5.20 14.99 0.78
C GLY A 110 -6.64 14.81 0.33
N SER A 111 -6.90 13.95 -0.66
CA SER A 111 -8.25 13.62 -1.10
C SER A 111 -8.95 12.61 -0.19
N ASN A 112 -8.22 11.78 0.58
CA ASN A 112 -8.82 10.79 1.47
C ASN A 112 -9.78 11.41 2.51
N PRO A 113 -9.44 12.47 3.27
CA PRO A 113 -10.40 13.10 4.17
C PRO A 113 -11.70 13.53 3.48
N LEU A 114 -11.60 14.00 2.24
CA LEU A 114 -12.74 14.45 1.43
C LEU A 114 -13.59 13.25 0.98
N LEU A 115 -12.95 12.22 0.44
CA LEU A 115 -13.62 10.98 0.02
C LEU A 115 -14.23 10.22 1.21
N GLU A 116 -13.58 10.24 2.36
CA GLU A 116 -14.10 9.62 3.58
C GLU A 116 -15.26 10.44 4.16
N ALA A 117 -15.18 11.78 4.16
CA ALA A 117 -16.27 12.64 4.63
C ALA A 117 -17.56 12.50 3.82
N PHE A 118 -17.47 12.32 2.50
CA PHE A 118 -18.64 12.16 1.63
C PHE A 118 -19.03 10.70 1.38
N GLY A 119 -18.08 9.78 1.45
CA GLY A 119 -18.25 8.40 1.01
C GLY A 119 -18.30 7.38 2.15
N ASN A 120 -17.92 7.75 3.37
CA ASN A 120 -17.99 6.85 4.51
C ASN A 120 -19.16 7.21 5.43
N ALA A 121 -19.72 6.18 6.06
CA ALA A 121 -20.77 6.33 7.05
C ALA A 121 -20.54 5.39 8.23
N LYS A 122 -21.07 5.77 9.39
CA LYS A 122 -21.14 4.89 10.55
C LYS A 122 -22.11 3.75 10.27
N THR A 123 -21.67 2.52 10.55
CA THR A 123 -22.50 1.31 10.51
C THR A 123 -22.43 0.61 11.86
N VAL A 124 -23.32 -0.36 12.11
CA VAL A 124 -23.34 -1.13 13.37
C VAL A 124 -22.00 -1.82 13.68
N ARG A 125 -21.18 -2.13 12.66
CA ARG A 125 -19.94 -2.91 12.79
C ARG A 125 -18.66 -2.13 12.49
N ASN A 126 -18.76 -0.89 12.02
CA ASN A 126 -17.61 -0.05 11.68
C ASN A 126 -18.04 1.42 11.64
N ASP A 127 -17.36 2.26 12.42
CA ASP A 127 -17.62 3.70 12.52
C ASP A 127 -17.17 4.49 11.29
N ASN A 128 -16.27 3.94 10.46
CA ASN A 128 -15.79 4.58 9.22
C ASN A 128 -15.91 3.61 8.02
N SER A 129 -17.13 3.21 7.69
CA SER A 129 -17.40 2.25 6.63
C SER A 129 -17.59 2.95 5.28
N SER A 130 -16.74 2.66 4.30
CA SER A 130 -16.90 3.15 2.91
C SER A 130 -18.15 2.58 2.23
N ARG A 131 -18.99 3.43 1.64
CA ARG A 131 -20.31 3.14 1.02
C ARG A 131 -20.37 3.41 -0.48
N PHE A 132 -19.22 3.61 -1.11
CA PHE A 132 -19.07 3.72 -2.56
C PHE A 132 -18.35 2.50 -3.14
#